data_AF-A0A6P0LXL0-F1
#
_entry.id   AF-A0A6P0LXL0-F1
#
_cell.length_a   1.000
_cell.length_b   1.000
_cell.length_c   1.000
_cell.angle_alpha   90.00
_cell.angle_beta   90.00
_cell.angle_gamma   90.00
#
_symmetry.space_group_name_H-M   'P 1'
#
loop_
_entity.id
_entity.type
_entity.pdbx_description
1 polymer ?
#
loop_
_entity_poly.entity_id
_entity_poly.type
_entity_poly.pdbx_seq_one_letter_code
_entity_poly.pdbx_strand_id
1 'polypeptide(L)' 'MCNYVFVLDASHKPLNPCRPVTARKLLTAGKAAVYRRYPFTIILKKQVDGSAKPMSLKIDPGSKITG' A
#
# COMPACT_ATOMS: atom_id res chain seq x y z
N MET A 1 -13.01 -7.27 8.14
CA MET A 1 -11.75 -6.51 8.17
C MET A 1 -11.17 -6.42 6.76
N CYS A 2 -11.07 -5.24 6.17
CA CYS A 2 -10.48 -5.07 4.83
C CYS A 2 -8.96 -5.03 4.96
N ASN A 3 -8.27 -6.12 4.61
CA ASN A 3 -6.81 -6.12 4.55
C ASN A 3 -6.36 -5.28 3.34
N TYR A 4 -5.29 -4.50 3.48
CA TYR A 4 -4.75 -3.63 2.45
C TYR A 4 -3.29 -3.98 2.18
N VAL A 5 -2.87 -3.81 0.93
CA VAL A 5 -1.50 -4.06 0.48
C VAL A 5 -0.83 -2.73 0.17
N PHE A 6 0.36 -2.51 0.70
CA PHE A 6 1.14 -1.33 0.38
C PHE A 6 1.69 -1.43 -1.05
N VAL A 7 1.66 -0.31 -1.76
CA VAL A 7 2.11 -0.24 -3.16
C VAL A 7 3.18 0.84 -3.26
N LEU A 8 4.30 0.47 -3.88
CA LEU A 8 5.36 1.39 -4.26
C LEU A 8 5.39 1.54 -5.78
N ASP A 9 5.82 2.70 -6.22
CA ASP A 9 6.15 2.95 -7.61
C ASP A 9 7.58 2.47 -7.95
N ALA A 10 7.93 2.41 -9.23
CA ALA A 10 9.29 2.09 -9.68
C ALA A 10 10.35 3.09 -9.16
N SER A 11 9.94 4.32 -8.82
CA SER A 11 10.77 5.33 -8.14
C SER A 11 10.79 5.20 -6.61
N HIS A 12 10.28 4.08 -6.06
CA HIS A 12 10.13 3.84 -4.62
C HIS A 12 9.21 4.84 -3.90
N LYS A 13 8.39 5.58 -4.65
CA LYS A 13 7.39 6.50 -4.09
C LYS A 13 6.16 5.70 -3.62
N PRO A 14 5.64 5.96 -2.40
CA PRO A 14 4.44 5.29 -1.93
C PRO A 14 3.22 5.74 -2.74
N LEU A 15 2.42 4.76 -3.16
CA LEU A 15 1.13 4.96 -3.82
C LEU A 15 -0.01 4.60 -2.85
N ASN A 16 -1.24 4.84 -3.27
CA ASN A 16 -2.40 4.43 -2.50
C ASN A 16 -2.38 2.91 -2.26
N PRO A 17 -2.64 2.45 -1.02
CA PRO A 17 -2.75 1.03 -0.75
C PRO A 17 -3.90 0.44 -1.55
N CYS A 18 -3.73 -0.79 -2.04
CA CYS A 18 -4.74 -1.46 -2.83
C CYS A 18 -5.31 -2.68 -2.10
N ARG A 19 -6.45 -3.17 -2.58
CA ARG A 19 -7.04 -4.41 -2.07
C ARG A 19 -6.16 -5.60 -2.50
N PRO A 20 -6.07 -6.67 -1.70
CA PRO A 20 -5.30 -7.88 -2.04
C PRO A 20 -5.68 -8.49 -3.40
N VAL A 21 -6.95 -8.36 -3.80
CA VAL A 21 -7.43 -8.79 -5.13
C VAL A 21 -6.70 -8.03 -6.25
N THR A 22 -6.55 -6.72 -6.12
CA THR A 22 -5.83 -5.88 -7.10
C THR A 22 -4.33 -6.20 -7.10
N ALA A 23 -3.72 -6.36 -5.91
CA ALA A 23 -2.33 -6.76 -5.79
C ALA A 23 -2.05 -8.11 -6.51
N ARG A 24 -2.90 -9.11 -6.31
CA ARG A 24 -2.81 -10.41 -7.01
C ARG A 24 -2.93 -10.26 -8.52
N LYS A 25 -3.88 -9.46 -9.02
CA LYS A 25 -4.03 -9.18 -10.46
C LYS A 25 -2.76 -8.54 -11.05
N LEU A 26 -2.12 -7.63 -10.32
CA LEU A 26 -0.90 -6.97 -10.77
C LEU A 26 0.31 -7.91 -10.78
N LEU A 27 0.44 -8.78 -9.77
CA LEU A 27 1.49 -9.79 -9.68
C LEU A 27 1.34 -10.86 -10.77
N THR A 28 0.13 -11.39 -10.96
CA THR A 28 -0.16 -12.39 -12.00
C THR A 28 0.02 -11.84 -13.42
N ALA A 29 -0.33 -10.57 -13.64
CA ALA A 29 -0.07 -9.87 -14.90
C ALA A 29 1.42 -9.49 -15.11
N GLY A 30 2.31 -9.78 -14.14
CA GLY A 30 3.74 -9.45 -14.22
C GLY A 30 4.06 -7.96 -14.19
N LYS A 31 3.09 -7.10 -13.82
CA LYS A 31 3.22 -5.63 -13.77
C LYS A 31 3.80 -5.12 -12.44
N ALA A 32 3.80 -5.97 -11.41
CA ALA A 32 4.36 -5.69 -10.10
C ALA A 32 5.28 -6.83 -9.64
N ALA A 33 6.10 -6.55 -8.64
CA ALA A 33 6.92 -7.53 -7.92
C ALA A 33 6.70 -7.39 -6.41
N VAL A 34 7.04 -8.43 -5.64
CA VAL A 34 7.01 -8.36 -4.17
C VAL A 34 8.23 -7.57 -3.70
N TYR A 35 8.02 -6.49 -2.97
CA TYR A 35 9.08 -5.68 -2.37
C TYR A 35 9.41 -6.17 -0.96
N ARG A 36 8.40 -6.41 -0.12
CA ARG A 36 8.56 -6.87 1.27
C ARG A 36 7.40 -7.79 1.66
N ARG A 37 7.69 -8.82 2.48
CA ARG A 37 6.67 -9.80 2.92
C ARG A 37 5.84 -9.32 4.12
N TYR A 38 6.45 -8.57 5.06
CA TYR A 38 5.73 -7.98 6.19
C TYR A 38 6.26 -6.58 6.58
N PRO A 39 5.41 -5.53 6.58
CA PRO A 39 4.06 -5.55 6.00
C PRO A 39 4.13 -5.91 4.50
N PHE A 40 3.10 -6.57 3.98
CA PHE A 40 3.11 -7.04 2.60
C PHE A 40 3.06 -5.83 1.65
N THR A 41 4.11 -5.68 0.85
CA THR A 41 4.32 -4.54 -0.04
C THR A 41 4.69 -5.03 -1.42
N ILE A 42 4.01 -4.48 -2.44
CA ILE A 42 4.34 -4.70 -3.85
C ILE A 42 4.95 -3.43 -4.45
N ILE A 43 5.82 -3.59 -5.44
CA ILE A 43 6.39 -2.50 -6.23
C ILE A 43 5.96 -2.64 -7.70
N LEU A 44 5.50 -1.55 -8.31
CA LEU A 44 5.16 -1.51 -9.73
C LEU A 44 6.44 -1.42 -10.57
N LYS A 45 6.44 -2.07 -11.74
CA LYS A 45 7.58 -2.03 -12.67
C LYS A 45 7.63 -0.76 -13.53
N LYS A 46 6.54 -0.01 -13.58
CA LYS A 46 6.40 1.22 -14.36
C LYS A 46 6.17 2.38 -13.41
N GLN A 47 6.81 3.52 -13.70
CA GLN A 47 6.56 4.77 -12.99
C GLN A 47 5.12 5.27 -13.21
N VAL A 48 4.48 5.67 -12.12
CA VAL A 48 3.12 6.21 -12.10
C VAL A 48 3.16 7.58 -11.44
N ASP A 49 2.82 8.63 -12.20
CA ASP A 49 2.78 10.02 -11.71
C ASP A 49 1.61 10.32 -10.75
N GLY A 50 0.90 9.28 -10.30
CA GLY A 50 -0.21 9.40 -9.37
C GLY A 50 0.28 9.56 -7.95
N SER A 51 0.24 10.79 -7.42
CA SER A 51 0.46 11.04 -6.00
C SER A 51 -0.52 10.23 -5.13
N ALA A 52 -0.02 9.59 -4.06
CA ALA A 52 -0.89 8.99 -3.05
C ALA A 52 -1.81 10.08 -2.48
N LYS A 53 -3.11 9.82 -2.44
CA LYS A 53 -4.03 10.76 -1.79
C LYS A 53 -3.70 10.76 -0.30
N PRO A 54 -3.71 11.93 0.37
CA PRO A 54 -3.52 11.98 1.81
C PRO A 54 -4.66 11.22 2.47
N MET A 55 -4.38 9.99 2.91
CA MET A 55 -5.32 9.19 3.68
C MET A 55 -5.19 9.68 5.12
N SER A 56 -6.20 10.40 5.61
CA SER A 56 -6.25 10.85 6.99
C SER A 56 -6.38 9.62 7.88
N LEU A 57 -5.28 9.22 8.51
CA LEU A 57 -5.32 8.33 9.66
C LEU A 57 -6.01 9.12 10.77
N LYS A 58 -7.31 8.89 10.96
CA LYS A 58 -8.01 9.31 12.18
C LYS A 58 -7.50 8.46 13.33
N ILE A 59 -6.34 8.84 13.85
CA ILE A 59 -5.90 8.42 15.17
C ILE A 59 -6.71 9.29 16.11
N ASP A 60 -7.81 8.77 16.64
CA ASP A 60 -8.49 9.45 17.73
C ASP A 60 -7.49 9.58 18.89
N PRO A 61 -7.20 10.79 19.39
CA PRO A 61 -6.30 10.99 20.54
C PRO A 61 -6.90 10.52 21.87
N GLY A 62 -7.94 9.67 21.82
CA GLY A 62 -8.81 9.29 22.93
C GLY A 62 -8.27 8.23 23.89
N SER A 63 -6.96 8.00 23.95
CA SER A 63 -6.35 7.22 25.03
C SER A 63 -5.23 8.04 25.65
N LYS A 64 -5.59 8.76 26.72
CA LYS A 64 -4.63 9.44 27.61
C LYS A 64 -4.32 8.61 28.85
N ILE A 65 -4.93 7.43 29.01
CA ILE A 65 -4.70 6.55 30.15
C ILE A 65 -4.94 5.11 29.70
N THR A 66 -3.92 4.27 29.80
CA THR A 66 -4.08 2.83 30.00
C THR A 66 -3.94 2.57 31.49
N GLY A 67 -5.04 2.17 32.13
CA GLY A 67 -5.08 1.57 33.46
C GLY A 67 -5.81 0.25 33.36
#